data_AF-A0A009SLA4-F1
#
_entry.id   AF-A0A009SLA4-F1
#
_cell.length_a   1.000
_cell.length_b   1.000
_cell.length_c   1.000
_cell.angle_alpha   90.00
_cell.angle_beta   90.00
_cell.angle_gamma   90.00
#
_symmetry.space_group_name_H-M   'P 1'
#
loop_
_entity.id
_entity.type
_entity.pdbx_description
1 polymer ?
#
loop_
_entity_poly.entity_id
_entity_poly.type
_entity_poly.pdbx_seq_one_letter_code
_entity_poly.pdbx_strand_id
1 'polypeptide(L)'
;DHDMSSMTGGSKDQSMSGMNHDMQMTTSNASTQEKNSDVVYGWANASTPVGQKALQYSDLQSLNPQPDTRAPEREMEIRLGGNMERYIWTINGKKFNETEPFKVKYGERIRLKFVNDSMMAHPMHLHGMFMQLENGQDPKNMPNKHTVIVPPGKTITTLLTADELGEWAIHCHLLYHMSAGMMNKLIVANVDGNSSDLKNIVAQPQANDKGVNQHANH
;
A
#
# COMPACT_ATOMS: atom_id res chain seq x y z
N ASP A 1 -29.92 -13.04 -58.91
CA ASP A 1 -28.85 -13.52 -59.79
C ASP A 1 -27.78 -14.27 -59.03
N HIS A 2 -27.49 -15.45 -59.57
CA HIS A 2 -26.40 -16.39 -59.29
C HIS A 2 -26.56 -17.39 -58.13
N ASP A 3 -27.28 -18.46 -58.49
CA ASP A 3 -27.01 -19.85 -58.10
C ASP A 3 -25.64 -20.31 -58.63
N MET A 4 -24.89 -21.07 -57.83
CA MET A 4 -23.80 -21.96 -58.24
C MET A 4 -23.62 -23.05 -57.18
N SER A 5 -24.31 -24.16 -57.42
CA SER A 5 -24.03 -25.47 -56.85
C SER A 5 -22.83 -26.16 -57.54
N SER A 6 -22.26 -27.18 -56.86
CA SER A 6 -21.07 -27.99 -57.17
C SER A 6 -19.77 -27.47 -56.51
N MET A 7 -18.92 -28.25 -55.84
CA MET A 7 -18.57 -29.67 -55.99
C MET A 7 -18.17 -30.33 -54.66
N THR A 8 -18.25 -31.65 -54.69
CA THR A 8 -17.98 -32.69 -53.68
C THR A 8 -16.50 -32.89 -53.31
N GLY A 9 -16.26 -33.35 -52.07
CA GLY A 9 -15.31 -34.43 -51.76
C GLY A 9 -13.94 -34.06 -51.19
N GLY A 10 -13.66 -34.47 -49.95
CA GLY A 10 -12.29 -34.54 -49.43
C GLY A 10 -12.17 -34.53 -47.91
N SER A 11 -12.45 -35.67 -47.26
CA SER A 11 -12.00 -35.93 -45.89
C SER A 11 -10.47 -35.89 -45.81
N LYS A 12 -9.90 -35.21 -44.82
CA LYS A 12 -8.54 -35.47 -44.32
C LYS A 12 -8.40 -34.99 -42.88
N ASP A 13 -8.32 -35.98 -41.99
CA ASP A 13 -7.72 -35.91 -40.66
C ASP A 13 -6.40 -35.11 -40.69
N GLN A 14 -6.21 -34.23 -39.72
CA GLN A 14 -4.89 -33.71 -39.36
C GLN A 14 -4.60 -34.05 -37.90
N SER A 15 -3.82 -35.11 -37.72
CA SER A 15 -3.22 -35.49 -36.46
C SER A 15 -2.14 -34.47 -36.05
N MET A 16 -2.24 -33.95 -34.83
CA MET A 16 -1.16 -33.20 -34.19
C MET A 16 -0.21 -34.19 -33.49
N SER A 17 0.82 -34.68 -34.19
CA SER A 17 1.95 -35.38 -33.57
C SER A 17 3.23 -34.57 -33.78
N GLY A 18 3.76 -33.97 -32.72
CA GLY A 18 5.00 -33.20 -32.81
C GLY A 18 5.40 -32.52 -31.51
N MET A 19 5.42 -33.25 -30.40
CA MET A 19 6.13 -32.83 -29.18
C MET A 19 7.34 -33.74 -29.00
N ASN A 20 8.52 -33.26 -29.41
CA ASN A 20 9.79 -33.87 -29.04
C ASN A 20 10.42 -33.01 -27.93
N HIS A 21 10.46 -33.57 -26.72
CA HIS A 21 11.24 -33.08 -25.59
C HIS A 21 12.58 -33.80 -25.59
N ASP A 22 13.64 -33.16 -26.08
CA ASP A 22 15.00 -33.60 -25.78
C ASP A 22 15.98 -32.41 -25.86
N MET A 23 16.63 -32.08 -24.74
CA MET A 23 17.83 -31.26 -24.68
C MET A 23 18.56 -31.53 -23.34
N GLN A 24 19.24 -32.68 -23.31
CA GLN A 24 20.62 -32.88 -22.91
C GLN A 24 21.22 -32.01 -21.78
N MET A 25 21.44 -32.65 -20.63
CA MET A 25 22.30 -32.17 -19.54
C MET A 25 23.77 -32.16 -19.97
N THR A 26 24.39 -30.98 -20.03
CA THR A 26 25.85 -30.84 -20.07
C THR A 26 26.34 -30.21 -18.77
N THR A 27 27.14 -30.97 -18.03
CA THR A 27 27.87 -30.51 -16.84
C THR A 27 29.15 -29.81 -17.27
N SER A 28 29.27 -28.52 -16.97
CA SER A 28 30.54 -27.80 -17.03
C SER A 28 30.78 -27.06 -15.72
N ASN A 29 31.85 -27.47 -15.05
CA ASN A 29 32.34 -26.94 -13.78
C ASN A 29 33.33 -25.81 -14.12
N ALA A 30 33.02 -24.55 -13.78
CA ALA A 30 33.99 -23.45 -13.84
C ALA A 30 33.63 -22.26 -12.94
N SER A 31 34.53 -22.02 -11.98
CA SER A 31 34.87 -20.76 -11.31
C SER A 31 33.80 -19.94 -10.58
N THR A 32 34.00 -19.87 -9.26
CA THR A 32 33.45 -18.91 -8.30
C THR A 32 33.53 -17.46 -8.78
N GLN A 33 32.36 -16.87 -9.08
CA GLN A 33 32.13 -15.45 -8.91
C GLN A 33 30.98 -15.29 -7.92
N GLU A 34 31.19 -14.45 -6.90
CA GLU A 34 30.18 -14.10 -5.91
C GLU A 34 28.92 -13.59 -6.62
N LYS A 35 27.90 -14.46 -6.69
CA LYS A 35 26.55 -14.02 -7.01
C LYS A 35 26.04 -13.28 -5.80
N ASN A 36 26.08 -11.94 -5.85
CA ASN A 36 25.24 -11.13 -5.01
C ASN A 36 23.78 -11.53 -5.30
N SER A 37 23.23 -12.40 -4.45
CA SER A 37 21.94 -13.05 -4.62
C SER A 37 20.81 -12.17 -4.11
N ASP A 38 20.81 -10.90 -4.50
CA ASP A 38 19.64 -10.05 -4.36
C ASP A 38 18.65 -10.47 -5.46
N VAL A 39 17.85 -11.49 -5.17
CA VAL A 39 16.71 -11.85 -6.02
C VAL A 39 15.74 -10.67 -5.98
N VAL A 40 15.78 -9.85 -7.02
CA VAL A 40 14.95 -8.66 -7.15
C VAL A 40 13.49 -9.09 -7.36
N TYR A 41 12.65 -8.86 -6.36
CA TYR A 41 11.21 -9.08 -6.47
C TYR A 41 10.54 -7.91 -7.22
N GLY A 42 9.94 -8.18 -8.38
CA GLY A 42 9.06 -7.24 -9.08
C GLY A 42 9.72 -5.93 -9.52
N TRP A 43 8.92 -4.86 -9.62
CA TRP A 43 9.24 -3.51 -10.15
C TRP A 43 10.45 -2.79 -9.51
N ALA A 44 11.13 -3.41 -8.55
CA ALA A 44 12.23 -2.86 -7.78
C ALA A 44 13.44 -2.41 -8.61
N ASN A 45 13.64 -2.97 -9.81
CA ASN A 45 14.67 -2.51 -10.75
C ASN A 45 14.13 -1.73 -11.95
N ALA A 46 12.83 -1.42 -12.03
CA ALA A 46 12.16 -0.50 -12.97
C ALA A 46 12.76 -0.30 -14.40
N SER A 47 13.38 -1.32 -15.00
CA SER A 47 14.22 -1.14 -16.20
C SER A 47 15.31 -0.06 -16.05
N THR A 48 15.84 0.11 -14.84
CA THR A 48 16.91 1.06 -14.52
C THR A 48 18.12 0.80 -15.41
N PRO A 49 18.60 1.83 -16.14
CA PRO A 49 19.76 1.69 -17.00
C PRO A 49 20.98 1.14 -16.26
N VAL A 50 21.82 0.40 -16.99
CA VAL A 50 23.08 -0.13 -16.44
C VAL A 50 23.92 1.02 -15.86
N GLY A 51 24.41 0.84 -14.64
CA GLY A 51 25.18 1.85 -13.91
C GLY A 51 24.35 2.85 -13.11
N GLN A 52 23.01 2.78 -13.16
CA GLN A 52 22.12 3.58 -12.32
C GLN A 52 21.50 2.75 -11.20
N LYS A 53 21.05 3.43 -10.13
CA LYS A 53 20.34 2.85 -9.00
C LYS A 53 18.86 3.24 -9.05
N ALA A 54 17.98 2.25 -8.99
CA ALA A 54 16.57 2.48 -8.63
C ALA A 54 16.51 2.88 -7.16
N LEU A 55 16.01 4.08 -6.88
CA LEU A 55 15.86 4.56 -5.50
C LEU A 55 14.77 3.75 -4.79
N GLN A 56 15.09 3.33 -3.57
CA GLN A 56 14.19 2.59 -2.69
C GLN A 56 13.76 3.46 -1.51
N TYR A 57 12.80 2.96 -0.73
CA TYR A 57 12.36 3.64 0.49
C TYR A 57 13.51 3.86 1.49
N SER A 58 14.48 2.95 1.58
CA SER A 58 15.68 3.12 2.42
C SER A 58 16.55 4.31 2.01
N ASP A 59 16.47 4.75 0.75
CA ASP A 59 17.23 5.89 0.23
C ASP A 59 16.57 7.24 0.55
N LEU A 60 15.30 7.23 1.00
CA LEU A 60 14.57 8.45 1.32
C LEU A 60 15.00 8.98 2.70
N GLN A 61 15.21 10.29 2.77
CA GLN A 61 15.45 10.99 4.01
C GLN A 61 14.64 12.29 4.03
N SER A 62 14.18 12.69 5.21
CA SER A 62 13.60 14.03 5.38
C SER A 62 14.65 15.10 5.09
N LEU A 63 14.26 16.15 4.36
CA LEU A 63 15.12 17.31 4.11
C LEU A 63 15.39 18.09 5.40
N ASN A 64 14.36 18.24 6.23
CA ASN A 64 14.44 18.92 7.53
C ASN A 64 14.24 17.89 8.65
N PRO A 65 14.94 18.03 9.79
CA PRO A 65 14.71 17.16 10.94
C PRO A 65 13.24 17.14 11.38
N GLN A 66 12.73 15.95 11.68
CA GLN A 66 11.35 15.77 12.13
C GLN A 66 11.13 16.42 13.50
N PRO A 67 10.04 17.19 13.69
CA PRO A 67 9.76 17.86 14.95
C PRO A 67 9.32 16.89 16.05
N ASP A 68 8.63 15.82 15.68
CA ASP A 68 8.21 14.76 16.60
C ASP A 68 9.01 13.48 16.35
N THR A 69 9.84 13.11 17.34
CA THR A 69 10.69 11.92 17.36
C THR A 69 10.28 10.92 18.44
N ARG A 70 9.12 11.13 19.08
CA ARG A 70 8.60 10.23 20.11
C ARG A 70 8.38 8.84 19.54
N ALA A 71 8.65 7.82 20.35
CA ALA A 71 8.24 6.46 20.08
C ALA A 71 6.70 6.37 20.06
N PRO A 72 6.11 5.44 19.27
CA PRO A 72 4.67 5.26 19.25
C PRO A 72 4.16 4.74 20.60
N GLU A 73 3.04 5.29 21.06
CA GLU A 73 2.31 4.87 22.26
C GLU A 73 1.63 3.51 22.07
N ARG A 74 1.21 3.21 20.84
CA ARG A 74 0.68 1.91 20.44
C ARG A 74 0.79 1.68 18.93
N GLU A 75 0.58 0.43 18.54
CA GLU A 75 0.49 0.00 17.14
C GLU A 75 -0.97 -0.24 16.75
N MET A 76 -1.31 0.15 15.53
CA MET A 76 -2.57 -0.13 14.86
C MET A 76 -2.28 -0.96 13.61
N GLU A 77 -2.62 -2.25 13.66
CA GLU A 77 -2.50 -3.13 12.49
C GLU A 77 -3.67 -2.88 11.52
N ILE A 78 -3.32 -2.67 10.25
CA ILE A 78 -4.23 -2.40 9.15
C ILE A 78 -3.96 -3.45 8.07
N ARG A 79 -4.84 -4.45 7.97
CA ARG A 79 -4.71 -5.55 7.02
C ARG A 79 -5.42 -5.21 5.71
N LEU A 80 -4.68 -5.28 4.61
CA LEU A 80 -5.14 -4.95 3.26
C LEU A 80 -5.42 -6.27 2.54
N GLY A 81 -6.70 -6.57 2.36
CA GLY A 81 -7.17 -7.79 1.72
C GLY A 81 -7.75 -7.52 0.35
N GLY A 82 -7.73 -8.53 -0.51
CA GLY A 82 -8.45 -8.45 -1.77
C GLY A 82 -8.59 -9.77 -2.50
N ASN A 83 -9.58 -9.83 -3.38
CA ASN A 83 -9.86 -10.96 -4.24
C ASN A 83 -10.12 -10.45 -5.67
N MET A 84 -9.28 -10.89 -6.61
CA MET A 84 -9.35 -10.47 -8.01
C MET A 84 -10.60 -10.98 -8.73
N GLU A 85 -11.02 -12.22 -8.45
CA GLU A 85 -12.15 -12.88 -9.13
C GLU A 85 -13.48 -12.16 -8.83
N ARG A 86 -13.68 -11.76 -7.58
CA ARG A 86 -14.89 -11.03 -7.14
C ARG A 86 -14.70 -9.52 -7.09
N TYR A 87 -13.50 -9.05 -7.43
CA TYR A 87 -13.07 -7.65 -7.34
C TYR A 87 -13.42 -6.99 -5.99
N ILE A 88 -13.13 -7.69 -4.90
CA ILE A 88 -13.37 -7.21 -3.53
C ILE A 88 -12.05 -6.69 -2.97
N TRP A 89 -12.08 -5.49 -2.39
CA TRP A 89 -10.92 -4.85 -1.77
C TRP A 89 -11.33 -4.33 -0.39
N THR A 90 -10.55 -4.66 0.64
CA THR A 90 -10.96 -4.47 2.04
C THR A 90 -9.84 -3.91 2.91
N ILE A 91 -10.24 -3.21 3.96
CA ILE A 91 -9.40 -2.88 5.10
C ILE A 91 -9.92 -3.69 6.28
N ASN A 92 -9.05 -4.43 6.97
CA ASN A 92 -9.37 -5.32 8.08
C ASN A 92 -10.50 -6.32 7.75
N GLY A 93 -10.49 -6.85 6.52
CA GLY A 93 -11.46 -7.84 6.03
C GLY A 93 -12.86 -7.29 5.74
N LYS A 94 -13.06 -5.96 5.85
CA LYS A 94 -14.36 -5.30 5.68
C LYS A 94 -14.32 -4.24 4.58
N LYS A 95 -15.46 -4.02 3.92
CA LYS A 95 -15.65 -2.88 3.03
C LYS A 95 -15.97 -1.61 3.83
N PHE A 96 -15.84 -0.44 3.21
CA PHE A 96 -16.10 0.86 3.86
C PHE A 96 -17.42 0.94 4.64
N ASN A 97 -18.51 0.39 4.12
CA ASN A 97 -19.82 0.44 4.79
C ASN A 97 -19.98 -0.54 5.96
N GLU A 98 -18.98 -1.39 6.20
CA GLU A 98 -19.02 -2.47 7.20
C GLU A 98 -17.96 -2.26 8.30
N THR A 99 -16.98 -1.39 8.04
CA THR A 99 -15.84 -1.17 8.92
C THR A 99 -16.12 -0.15 10.00
N GLU A 100 -15.54 -0.38 11.17
CA GLU A 100 -15.50 0.63 12.23
C GLU A 100 -14.37 1.63 11.92
N PRO A 101 -14.59 2.94 12.15
CA PRO A 101 -13.54 3.92 12.04
C PRO A 101 -12.37 3.61 12.98
N PHE A 102 -11.16 3.86 12.51
CA PHE A 102 -10.00 3.93 13.39
C PHE A 102 -10.14 5.16 14.29
N LYS A 103 -9.85 5.00 15.59
CA LYS A 103 -9.94 6.09 16.57
C LYS A 103 -8.57 6.34 17.19
N VAL A 104 -8.17 7.61 17.23
CA VAL A 104 -6.92 8.07 17.84
C VAL A 104 -7.19 9.33 18.65
N LYS A 105 -6.42 9.53 19.71
CA LYS A 105 -6.50 10.75 20.52
C LYS A 105 -5.73 11.87 19.84
N TYR A 106 -6.21 13.10 19.97
CA TYR A 106 -5.43 14.26 19.56
C TYR A 106 -4.06 14.28 20.27
N GLY A 107 -2.99 14.49 19.50
CA GLY A 107 -1.60 14.46 19.95
C GLY A 107 -0.99 13.07 20.11
N GLU A 108 -1.79 12.00 19.96
CA GLU A 108 -1.33 10.61 20.08
C GLU A 108 -0.30 10.30 19.00
N ARG A 109 0.80 9.65 19.40
CA ARG A 109 1.79 9.12 18.48
C ARG A 109 1.52 7.63 18.27
N ILE A 110 1.07 7.23 17.09
CA ILE A 110 0.78 5.81 16.81
C ILE A 110 1.64 5.27 15.67
N ARG A 111 1.89 3.96 15.69
CA ARG A 111 2.41 3.23 14.54
C ARG A 111 1.24 2.67 13.73
N LEU A 112 1.13 3.05 12.47
CA LEU A 112 0.28 2.37 11.50
C LEU A 112 1.09 1.25 10.87
N LYS A 113 0.63 0.01 11.02
CA LYS A 113 1.27 -1.17 10.43
C LYS A 113 0.38 -1.73 9.34
N PHE A 114 0.72 -1.42 8.11
CA PHE A 114 0.01 -1.93 6.94
C PHE A 114 0.52 -3.32 6.57
N VAL A 115 -0.36 -4.32 6.59
CA VAL A 115 -0.06 -5.70 6.21
C VAL A 115 -0.83 -6.01 4.94
N ASN A 116 -0.15 -6.26 3.82
CA ASN A 116 -0.80 -6.61 2.58
C ASN A 116 -0.91 -8.12 2.40
N ASP A 117 -2.12 -8.64 2.63
CA ASP A 117 -2.46 -10.06 2.47
C ASP A 117 -2.85 -10.41 1.03
N SER A 118 -2.91 -9.43 0.14
CA SER A 118 -3.30 -9.63 -1.26
C SER A 118 -2.11 -9.75 -2.20
N MET A 119 -2.40 -10.13 -3.45
CA MET A 119 -1.41 -10.28 -4.52
C MET A 119 -1.15 -8.97 -5.30
N MET A 120 -1.77 -7.85 -4.92
CA MET A 120 -1.61 -6.55 -5.59
C MET A 120 -1.04 -5.50 -4.67
N ALA A 121 -0.25 -4.57 -5.21
CA ALA A 121 0.27 -3.44 -4.44
C ALA A 121 -0.85 -2.46 -4.07
N HIS A 122 -0.78 -1.90 -2.87
CA HIS A 122 -1.73 -0.89 -2.39
C HIS A 122 -1.02 0.40 -2.01
N PRO A 123 -1.17 1.47 -2.78
CA PRO A 123 -0.77 2.81 -2.37
C PRO A 123 -1.77 3.32 -1.32
N MET A 124 -1.46 3.15 -0.04
CA MET A 124 -2.30 3.61 1.06
C MET A 124 -2.10 5.10 1.30
N HIS A 125 -3.18 5.85 1.14
CA HIS A 125 -3.23 7.30 1.29
C HIS A 125 -4.00 7.68 2.55
N LEU A 126 -3.44 8.60 3.34
CA LEU A 126 -4.08 9.22 4.49
C LEU A 126 -4.28 10.72 4.19
N HIS A 127 -5.49 11.19 4.43
CA HIS A 127 -5.83 12.62 4.36
C HIS A 127 -5.52 13.34 5.67
N GLY A 128 -5.37 14.66 5.61
CA GLY A 128 -5.20 15.55 6.76
C GLY A 128 -3.79 15.59 7.37
N MET A 129 -3.11 14.44 7.46
CA MET A 129 -1.82 14.33 8.14
C MET A 129 -0.78 13.59 7.28
N PHE A 130 0.50 13.81 7.59
CA PHE A 130 1.59 13.02 7.01
C PHE A 130 1.93 11.80 7.86
N MET A 131 2.26 10.70 7.18
CA MET A 131 2.83 9.50 7.77
C MET A 131 4.36 9.56 7.63
N GLN A 132 5.09 9.44 8.73
CA GLN A 132 6.54 9.28 8.72
C GLN A 132 6.88 7.83 8.43
N LEU A 133 7.59 7.57 7.34
CA LEU A 133 7.93 6.20 6.92
C LEU A 133 9.05 5.62 7.79
N GLU A 134 8.82 4.46 8.41
CA GLU A 134 9.88 3.72 9.10
C GLU A 134 10.72 2.96 8.08
N ASN A 135 11.77 3.60 7.56
CA ASN A 135 12.63 3.09 6.49
C ASN A 135 14.09 2.82 6.92
N GLY A 136 14.33 2.69 8.23
CA GLY A 136 15.68 2.47 8.80
C GLY A 136 16.49 3.75 9.04
N GLN A 137 15.95 4.92 8.68
CA GLN A 137 16.53 6.21 9.07
C GLN A 137 16.39 6.44 10.59
N ASP A 138 17.28 7.26 11.15
CA ASP A 138 17.09 7.82 12.50
C ASP A 138 15.71 8.50 12.61
N PRO A 139 15.00 8.44 13.75
CA PRO A 139 13.70 9.08 13.92
C PRO A 139 13.63 10.54 13.46
N LYS A 140 14.70 11.32 13.62
CA LYS A 140 14.74 12.73 13.15
C LYS A 140 14.79 12.86 11.62
N ASN A 141 15.13 11.79 10.91
CA ASN A 141 15.43 11.75 9.48
C ASN A 141 14.37 11.00 8.66
N MET A 142 13.36 10.40 9.31
CA MET A 142 12.28 9.68 8.62
C MET A 142 11.50 10.60 7.68
N PRO A 143 11.26 10.24 6.41
CA PRO A 143 10.58 11.10 5.45
C PRO A 143 9.05 11.10 5.66
N ASN A 144 8.41 12.26 5.40
CA ASN A 144 6.96 12.40 5.40
C ASN A 144 6.34 11.90 4.08
N LYS A 145 5.24 11.17 4.19
CA LYS A 145 4.47 10.58 3.08
C LYS A 145 2.97 10.77 3.33
N HIS A 146 2.25 11.32 2.36
CA HIS A 146 0.78 11.26 2.37
C HIS A 146 0.28 9.90 1.83
N THR A 147 1.10 9.23 1.00
CA THR A 147 0.81 7.92 0.42
C THR A 147 2.02 7.00 0.54
N VAL A 148 1.81 5.78 1.04
CA VAL A 148 2.82 4.72 1.13
C VAL A 148 2.41 3.49 0.32
N ILE A 149 3.32 2.97 -0.49
CA ILE A 149 3.08 1.76 -1.29
C ILE A 149 3.33 0.56 -0.40
N VAL A 150 2.34 -0.33 -0.29
CA VAL A 150 2.43 -1.60 0.42
C VAL A 150 2.48 -2.74 -0.60
N PRO A 151 3.66 -3.33 -0.88
CA PRO A 151 3.79 -4.40 -1.89
C PRO A 151 3.04 -5.68 -1.49
N PRO A 152 2.73 -6.58 -2.46
CA PRO A 152 2.11 -7.87 -2.20
C PRO A 152 2.86 -8.69 -1.14
N GLY A 153 2.14 -9.24 -0.16
CA GLY A 153 2.71 -10.08 0.89
C GLY A 153 3.73 -9.38 1.79
N LYS A 154 3.78 -8.04 1.80
CA LYS A 154 4.72 -7.25 2.60
C LYS A 154 4.00 -6.44 3.67
N THR A 155 4.80 -6.00 4.64
CA THR A 155 4.38 -5.09 5.69
C THR A 155 5.16 -3.78 5.55
N ILE A 156 4.47 -2.66 5.68
CA ILE A 156 5.07 -1.32 5.77
C ILE A 156 4.57 -0.68 7.05
N THR A 157 5.48 -0.08 7.81
CA THR A 157 5.14 0.64 9.04
C THR A 157 5.43 2.13 8.88
N THR A 158 4.56 2.94 9.48
CA THR A 158 4.70 4.39 9.51
C THR A 158 4.32 4.92 10.88
N LEU A 159 4.93 6.02 11.30
CA LEU A 159 4.51 6.78 12.47
C LEU A 159 3.57 7.91 12.06
N LEU A 160 2.52 8.10 12.84
CA LEU A 160 1.57 9.20 12.70
C LEU A 160 1.50 9.95 14.03
N THR A 161 1.67 11.27 13.97
CA THR A 161 1.26 12.17 15.05
C THR A 161 -0.13 12.67 14.71
N ALA A 162 -1.12 12.39 15.56
CA ALA A 162 -2.51 12.76 15.32
C ALA A 162 -2.78 14.22 15.71
N ASP A 163 -2.29 15.17 14.92
CA ASP A 163 -2.31 16.61 15.22
C ASP A 163 -3.41 17.40 14.49
N GLU A 164 -4.30 16.71 13.77
CA GLU A 164 -5.43 17.30 13.05
C GLU A 164 -6.76 16.72 13.53
N LEU A 165 -7.56 17.49 14.27
CA LEU A 165 -8.88 17.08 14.74
C LEU A 165 -9.85 16.88 13.56
N GLY A 166 -10.59 15.77 13.54
CA GLY A 166 -11.54 15.51 12.45
C GLY A 166 -11.75 14.04 12.13
N GLU A 167 -12.50 13.83 11.05
CA GLU A 167 -12.61 12.53 10.40
C GLU A 167 -11.85 12.56 9.07
N TRP A 168 -10.80 11.76 8.97
CA TRP A 168 -9.91 11.74 7.81
C TRP A 168 -10.05 10.44 7.05
N ALA A 169 -10.15 10.53 5.73
CA ALA A 169 -10.19 9.33 4.90
C ALA A 169 -8.81 8.64 4.90
N ILE A 170 -8.83 7.30 5.00
CA ILE A 170 -7.68 6.45 4.74
C ILE A 170 -8.08 5.37 3.74
N HIS A 171 -7.44 5.35 2.58
CA HIS A 171 -7.87 4.50 1.48
C HIS A 171 -6.73 4.14 0.54
N CYS A 172 -6.96 3.14 -0.31
CA CYS A 172 -6.05 2.85 -1.40
C CYS A 172 -6.23 3.88 -2.53
N HIS A 173 -5.13 4.37 -3.09
CA HIS A 173 -5.13 5.38 -4.15
C HIS A 173 -5.28 4.78 -5.56
N LEU A 174 -5.43 3.45 -5.65
CA LEU A 174 -5.97 2.81 -6.84
C LEU A 174 -7.49 3.02 -6.82
N LEU A 175 -7.97 3.93 -7.69
CA LEU A 175 -9.35 4.42 -7.69
C LEU A 175 -10.39 3.29 -7.65
N TYR A 176 -10.16 2.22 -8.42
CA TYR A 176 -11.08 1.08 -8.46
C TYR A 176 -11.05 0.22 -7.19
N HIS A 177 -9.96 0.22 -6.42
CA HIS A 177 -9.92 -0.45 -5.12
C HIS A 177 -10.69 0.36 -4.09
N MET A 178 -10.51 1.68 -4.08
CA MET A 178 -11.28 2.60 -3.25
C MET A 178 -12.78 2.44 -3.52
N SER A 179 -13.19 2.51 -4.79
CA SER A 179 -14.62 2.41 -5.16
C SER A 179 -15.23 1.04 -4.86
N ALA A 180 -14.42 -0.03 -4.84
CA ALA A 180 -14.85 -1.37 -4.47
C ALA A 180 -14.88 -1.63 -2.94
N GLY A 181 -14.42 -0.68 -2.13
CA GLY A 181 -14.58 -0.69 -0.67
C GLY A 181 -13.30 -0.60 0.16
N MET A 182 -12.11 -0.45 -0.43
CA MET A 182 -10.84 -0.30 0.29
C MET A 182 -10.64 1.13 0.78
N MET A 183 -11.47 1.50 1.75
CA MET A 183 -11.52 2.81 2.39
C MET A 183 -11.96 2.60 3.85
N ASN A 184 -11.47 3.45 4.73
CA ASN A 184 -11.95 3.60 6.11
C ASN A 184 -11.79 5.08 6.52
N LYS A 185 -12.25 5.42 7.73
CA LYS A 185 -12.02 6.71 8.37
C LYS A 185 -11.06 6.56 9.53
N LEU A 186 -10.20 7.56 9.73
CA LEU A 186 -9.41 7.79 10.93
C LEU A 186 -9.98 9.00 11.64
N ILE A 187 -10.52 8.80 12.84
CA ILE A 187 -11.11 9.83 13.68
C ILE A 187 -10.05 10.27 14.70
N VAL A 188 -9.72 11.54 14.66
CA VAL A 188 -8.86 12.22 15.64
C VAL A 188 -9.76 13.08 16.52
N ALA A 189 -9.79 12.80 17.81
CA ALA A 189 -10.62 13.54 18.76
C ALA A 189 -9.92 13.76 20.10
N ASN A 190 -10.37 14.78 20.82
CA ASN A 190 -10.04 14.92 22.23
C ASN A 190 -10.76 13.84 23.04
N VAL A 191 -10.06 13.26 24.00
CA VAL A 191 -10.66 12.32 24.96
C VAL A 191 -10.62 12.98 26.32
N ASP A 192 -11.77 13.48 26.77
CA ASP A 192 -11.91 13.93 28.15
C ASP A 192 -11.81 12.71 29.08
N GLY A 193 -11.01 12.80 30.14
CA GLY A 193 -10.71 11.68 31.05
C GLY A 193 -11.92 11.06 31.79
N ASN A 194 -13.13 11.57 31.57
CA ASN A 194 -14.38 11.15 32.23
C ASN A 194 -15.44 10.54 31.29
N SER A 195 -15.19 10.39 29.98
CA SER A 195 -16.21 9.87 29.06
C SER A 195 -15.88 8.45 28.59
N SER A 196 -16.56 7.47 29.17
CA SER A 196 -16.46 6.04 28.81
C SER A 196 -17.31 5.64 27.59
N ASP A 197 -18.03 6.58 26.96
CA ASP A 197 -18.92 6.28 25.83
C ASP A 197 -18.47 6.95 24.52
N LEU A 198 -17.56 6.27 23.81
CA LEU A 198 -16.98 6.70 22.52
C LEU A 198 -17.93 6.50 21.32
N LYS A 199 -19.24 6.36 21.54
CA LYS A 199 -20.23 6.07 20.48
C LYS A 199 -20.75 7.32 19.77
N ASN A 200 -20.59 8.51 20.35
CA ASN A 200 -20.97 9.78 19.74
C ASN A 200 -19.88 10.83 20.02
N ILE A 201 -18.76 10.77 19.30
CA ILE A 201 -17.77 11.85 19.30
C ILE A 201 -17.86 12.54 17.95
N VAL A 202 -18.48 13.72 17.95
CA VAL A 202 -18.39 14.66 16.82
C VAL A 202 -17.10 15.44 17.02
N ALA A 203 -16.21 15.42 16.03
CA ALA A 203 -15.06 16.31 16.03
C ALA A 203 -15.57 17.76 16.04
N GLN A 204 -15.44 18.45 17.16
CA GLN A 204 -15.74 19.88 17.24
C GLN A 204 -14.47 20.66 16.89
N PRO A 205 -14.51 21.52 15.85
CA PRO A 205 -13.44 22.47 15.63
C PRO A 205 -13.43 23.45 16.80
N GLN A 206 -12.38 23.45 17.61
CA GLN A 206 -12.13 24.60 18.47
C GLN A 206 -11.54 25.70 17.59
N ALA A 207 -12.25 26.84 17.52
CA ALA A 207 -11.73 28.05 16.90
C ALA A 207 -10.54 28.55 17.73
N ASN A 208 -9.34 28.04 17.43
CA ASN A 208 -8.10 28.59 17.96
C ASN A 208 -7.56 29.60 16.94
N ASP A 209 -7.48 30.84 17.39
CA ASP A 209 -7.02 32.03 16.66
C ASP A 209 -5.48 32.03 16.43
N LYS A 210 -4.91 30.85 16.20
CA LYS A 210 -3.47 30.65 15.99
C LYS A 210 -3.24 29.69 14.82
N GLY A 211 -3.03 30.29 13.66
CA GLY A 211 -2.21 29.75 12.57
C GLY A 211 -2.75 28.50 11.91
N VAL A 212 -3.28 28.67 10.70
CA VAL A 212 -3.56 27.60 9.73
C VAL A 212 -2.36 26.65 9.67
N ASN A 213 -2.58 25.38 10.01
CA ASN A 213 -1.56 24.35 9.88
C ASN A 213 -1.25 24.16 8.39
N GLN A 214 0.03 24.15 8.01
CA GLN A 214 0.47 24.12 6.61
C GLN A 214 0.19 22.77 5.92
N HIS A 215 -0.40 21.81 6.63
CA HIS A 215 -0.71 20.47 6.15
C HIS A 215 -2.03 20.36 5.37
N ALA A 216 -2.90 21.36 5.43
CA ALA A 216 -4.29 21.27 4.95
C ALA A 216 -4.53 21.60 3.47
N ASN A 217 -3.49 21.89 2.67
CA ASN A 217 -3.66 22.18 1.24
C ASN A 217 -3.25 20.99 0.39
N HIS A 218 -4.22 20.19 -0.07
CA HIS A 218 -4.16 19.36 -1.28
C HIS A 218 -5.58 18.99 -1.75
#